data_AF-A0AAX7U312-F1
#
_entry.id   AF-A0AAX7U312-F1
#
_cell.length_a   1.000
_cell.length_b   1.000
_cell.length_c   1.000
_cell.angle_alpha   90.00
_cell.angle_beta   90.00
_cell.angle_gamma   90.00
#
_symmetry.space_group_name_H-M   'P 1'
#
loop_
_entity.id
_entity.type
_entity.pdbx_description
1 polymer ?
#
loop_
_entity_poly.entity_id
_entity_poly.type
_entity_poly.pdbx_seq_one_letter_code
_entity_poly.pdbx_strand_id
1 'polypeptide(L)'
;METAINKMIKETLPNVRVANDARELVVNCCTEFIHLISSEANDICNKSEKKTISPEHVINALESLGFASYITEVKDVLQECKTVALKRRKASSRLENLGIPEEELLRQQQELFAKARQQQAELAQQEWLQMQQAAQQAQMAAASATAAQQAGSSQDEDEEDDI
;
A
#
# COMPACT_ATOMS: atom_id res chain seq x y z
N MET A 1 17.39 -10.94 -3.61
CA MET A 1 18.17 -10.98 -4.86
C MET A 1 17.82 -12.23 -5.68
N GLU A 2 17.77 -13.41 -5.04
CA GLU A 2 17.48 -14.70 -5.70
C GLU A 2 16.25 -14.71 -6.63
N THR A 3 15.08 -14.25 -6.18
CA THR A 3 13.86 -14.20 -7.03
C THR A 3 14.03 -13.31 -8.27
N ALA A 4 14.72 -12.17 -8.13
CA ALA A 4 14.96 -11.26 -9.26
C ALA A 4 15.95 -11.88 -10.26
N ILE A 5 17.00 -12.54 -9.78
CA ILE A 5 17.96 -13.26 -10.62
C ILE A 5 17.29 -14.42 -11.34
N ASN A 6 16.43 -15.18 -10.65
CA ASN A 6 15.67 -16.26 -11.28
C ASN A 6 14.72 -15.77 -12.38
N LYS A 7 14.12 -14.59 -12.20
CA LYS A 7 13.32 -13.94 -13.24
C LYS A 7 14.19 -13.52 -14.43
N MET A 8 15.31 -12.83 -14.18
CA MET A 8 16.27 -12.41 -15.21
C MET A 8 16.78 -13.62 -16.03
N ILE A 9 17.18 -14.71 -15.37
CA ILE A 9 17.65 -15.94 -16.05
C ILE A 9 16.57 -16.49 -16.99
N LYS A 10 15.29 -16.49 -16.58
CA LYS A 10 14.19 -16.97 -17.42
C LYS A 10 13.91 -16.05 -18.60
N GLU A 11 14.05 -14.74 -18.43
CA GLU A 11 13.87 -13.76 -19.50
C GLU A 11 15.01 -13.83 -20.52
N THR A 12 16.25 -13.99 -20.07
CA THR A 12 17.44 -14.11 -20.94
C THR A 12 17.54 -15.49 -21.60
N LEU A 13 17.14 -16.56 -20.91
CA LEU A 13 17.27 -17.96 -21.36
C LEU A 13 15.93 -18.71 -21.23
N PRO A 14 14.93 -18.40 -22.09
CA PRO A 14 13.54 -18.85 -21.91
C PRO A 14 13.33 -20.37 -21.95
N ASN A 15 14.19 -21.10 -22.66
CA ASN A 15 14.03 -22.54 -22.89
C ASN A 15 15.17 -23.39 -22.31
N VAL A 16 15.97 -22.82 -21.40
CA VAL A 16 17.15 -23.49 -20.84
C VAL A 16 16.90 -23.87 -19.39
N ARG A 17 17.14 -25.14 -19.06
CA ARG A 17 17.21 -25.60 -17.67
C ARG A 17 18.54 -25.17 -17.06
N VAL A 18 18.49 -24.36 -16.01
CA VAL A 18 19.65 -23.93 -15.23
C VAL A 18 19.62 -24.62 -13.88
N ALA A 19 20.71 -25.30 -13.54
CA ALA A 19 20.91 -26.00 -12.26
C ALA A 19 20.86 -25.03 -11.07
N ASN A 20 20.48 -25.52 -9.89
CA ASN A 20 20.38 -24.69 -8.69
C ASN A 20 21.75 -24.10 -8.29
N ASP A 21 22.80 -24.91 -8.29
CA ASP A 21 24.17 -24.46 -7.98
C ASP A 21 24.64 -23.33 -8.93
N ALA A 22 24.25 -23.40 -10.22
CA ALA A 22 24.57 -22.34 -11.17
C ALA A 22 23.78 -21.05 -10.88
N ARG A 23 22.54 -21.15 -10.39
CA ARG A 23 21.75 -19.98 -9.98
C ARG A 23 22.36 -19.31 -8.76
N GLU A 24 22.78 -20.10 -7.77
CA GLU A 24 23.48 -19.60 -6.59
C GLU A 24 24.81 -18.93 -6.96
N LEU A 25 25.57 -19.54 -7.89
CA LEU A 25 26.79 -18.94 -8.41
C LEU A 25 26.52 -17.57 -9.06
N VAL A 26 25.47 -17.44 -9.88
CA VAL A 26 25.11 -16.15 -10.49
C VAL A 26 24.76 -15.11 -9.43
N VAL A 27 24.03 -15.48 -8.37
CA VAL A 27 23.73 -14.56 -7.25
C VAL A 27 25.01 -14.07 -6.58
N ASN A 28 25.98 -14.97 -6.35
CA ASN A 28 27.28 -14.61 -5.80
C ASN A 28 28.05 -13.67 -6.73
N CYS A 29 28.07 -13.95 -8.04
CA CYS A 29 28.68 -13.08 -9.05
C CYS A 29 28.04 -11.69 -9.09
N CYS A 30 26.71 -11.58 -8.92
CA CYS A 30 26.04 -10.28 -8.86
C CYS A 30 26.49 -9.46 -7.64
N THR A 31 26.72 -10.12 -6.50
CA THR A 31 27.22 -9.46 -5.29
C THR A 31 28.66 -9.00 -5.47
N GLU A 32 29.52 -9.87 -6.00
CA GLU A 32 30.90 -9.55 -6.32
C GLU A 32 31.00 -8.41 -7.36
N PHE A 33 30.15 -8.42 -8.38
CA PHE A 33 30.08 -7.36 -9.38
C PHE A 33 29.78 -5.99 -8.74
N ILE A 34 28.83 -5.92 -7.80
CA ILE A 34 28.55 -4.69 -7.06
C ILE A 34 29.78 -4.24 -6.27
N HIS A 35 30.48 -5.16 -5.62
CA HIS A 35 31.70 -4.83 -4.86
C HIS A 35 32.84 -4.35 -5.75
N LEU A 36 33.05 -5.00 -6.91
CA LEU A 36 34.05 -4.60 -7.89
C LEU A 36 33.82 -3.17 -8.38
N ILE A 37 32.60 -2.88 -8.85
CA ILE A 37 32.26 -1.53 -9.34
C ILE A 37 32.35 -0.51 -8.21
N SER A 38 31.88 -0.84 -7.00
CA SER A 38 31.91 0.07 -5.85
C SER A 38 33.33 0.40 -5.42
N SER A 39 34.24 -0.58 -5.42
CA SER A 39 35.65 -0.38 -5.08
C SER A 39 36.34 0.53 -6.08
N GLU A 40 36.20 0.26 -7.38
CA GLU A 40 36.80 1.08 -8.44
C GLU A 40 36.23 2.52 -8.45
N ALA A 41 34.90 2.66 -8.30
CA ALA A 41 34.26 3.97 -8.22
C ALA A 41 34.69 4.77 -6.98
N ASN A 42 34.93 4.09 -5.85
CA ASN A 42 35.47 4.69 -4.65
C ASN A 42 36.90 5.19 -4.86
N ASP A 43 37.76 4.40 -5.51
CA ASP A 43 39.13 4.81 -5.82
C ASP A 43 39.16 6.02 -6.77
N ILE A 44 38.31 6.03 -7.80
CA ILE A 44 38.15 7.18 -8.70
C ILE A 44 37.63 8.40 -7.94
N CYS A 45 36.67 8.22 -7.03
CA CYS A 45 36.15 9.28 -6.19
C CYS A 45 37.25 9.92 -5.34
N ASN A 46 38.06 9.10 -4.67
CA ASN A 46 39.17 9.54 -3.83
C ASN A 46 40.26 10.23 -4.65
N LYS A 47 40.61 9.71 -5.84
CA LYS A 47 41.55 10.35 -6.77
C LYS A 47 41.05 11.71 -7.27
N SER A 48 39.73 11.90 -7.31
CA SER A 48 39.10 13.19 -7.66
C SER A 48 38.91 14.15 -6.47
N GLU A 49 39.51 13.83 -5.30
CA GLU A 49 39.42 14.61 -4.04
C GLU A 49 37.98 14.84 -3.55
N LYS A 50 37.05 13.94 -3.89
CA LYS A 50 35.65 14.01 -3.46
C LYS A 50 35.37 12.99 -2.36
N LYS A 51 34.48 13.36 -1.44
CA LYS A 51 34.04 12.50 -0.32
C LYS A 51 32.78 11.68 -0.61
N THR A 52 32.13 11.92 -1.75
CA THR A 52 30.87 11.27 -2.11
C THR A 52 30.97 10.75 -3.53
N ILE A 53 30.71 9.45 -3.68
CA ILE A 53 30.69 8.79 -4.98
C ILE A 53 29.53 9.38 -5.79
N SER A 54 29.85 9.98 -6.94
CA SER A 54 28.89 10.53 -7.88
C SER A 54 28.63 9.55 -9.02
N PRO A 55 27.53 9.70 -9.78
CA PRO A 55 27.26 8.84 -10.95
C PRO A 55 28.40 8.83 -11.97
N GLU A 56 29.14 9.93 -12.10
CA GLU A 56 30.29 10.03 -13.01
C GLU A 56 31.42 9.08 -12.59
N HIS A 57 31.64 8.89 -11.29
CA HIS A 57 32.67 7.97 -10.81
C HIS A 57 32.32 6.52 -11.14
N VAL A 58 31.04 6.17 -11.12
CA VAL A 58 30.55 4.83 -11.53
C VAL A 58 30.69 4.63 -13.04
N ILE A 59 30.39 5.65 -13.84
CA ILE A 59 30.57 5.59 -15.30
C ILE A 59 32.05 5.39 -15.64
N ASN A 60 32.95 6.14 -15.00
CA ASN A 60 34.39 6.00 -15.21
C ASN A 60 34.91 4.64 -14.71
N ALA A 61 34.36 4.10 -13.62
CA ALA A 61 34.71 2.76 -13.14
C ALA A 61 34.32 1.69 -14.17
N LEU A 62 33.12 1.79 -14.76
CA LEU A 62 32.69 0.88 -15.82
C LEU A 62 33.61 0.95 -17.04
N GLU A 63 34.05 2.15 -17.43
CA GLU A 63 35.01 2.32 -18.53
C GLU A 63 36.38 1.70 -18.19
N SER A 64 36.93 2.01 -17.01
CA SER A 64 38.21 1.48 -16.50
C SER A 64 38.25 -0.05 -16.45
N LEU A 65 37.14 -0.67 -16.03
CA LEU A 65 37.02 -2.13 -15.90
C LEU A 65 36.66 -2.84 -17.22
N GLY A 66 36.51 -2.10 -18.33
CA GLY A 66 36.25 -2.67 -19.65
C GLY A 66 34.76 -2.93 -19.96
N PHE A 67 33.83 -2.38 -19.18
CA PHE A 67 32.38 -2.47 -19.38
C PHE A 67 31.80 -1.30 -20.21
N ALA A 68 32.57 -0.77 -21.16
CA ALA A 68 32.18 0.41 -21.94
C ALA A 68 30.84 0.23 -22.68
N SER A 69 30.48 -0.99 -23.07
CA SER A 69 29.19 -1.32 -23.69
C SER A 69 27.97 -1.01 -22.82
N TYR A 70 28.12 -0.92 -21.50
CA TYR A 70 27.01 -0.64 -20.57
C TYR A 70 26.76 0.85 -20.38
N ILE A 71 27.72 1.71 -20.75
CA ILE A 71 27.70 3.14 -20.43
C ILE A 71 26.48 3.84 -21.03
N THR A 72 26.07 3.48 -22.25
CA THR A 72 24.92 4.08 -22.92
C THR A 72 23.64 3.89 -22.11
N GLU A 73 23.30 2.64 -21.77
CA GLU A 73 22.09 2.34 -21.00
C GLU A 73 22.15 2.93 -19.59
N VAL A 74 23.33 2.93 -18.95
CA VAL A 74 23.53 3.56 -17.64
C VAL A 74 23.29 5.08 -17.68
N LYS A 75 23.68 5.76 -18.76
CA LYS A 75 23.42 7.20 -18.93
C LYS A 75 21.94 7.50 -19.13
N ASP A 76 21.21 6.62 -19.82
CA ASP A 76 19.76 6.76 -19.99
C ASP A 76 19.04 6.63 -18.63
N VAL A 77 19.39 5.62 -17.83
CA VAL A 77 18.87 5.45 -16.46
C VAL A 77 19.22 6.65 -15.58
N LEU A 78 20.46 7.17 -15.66
CA LEU A 78 20.86 8.37 -14.91
C LEU A 78 19.98 9.58 -15.28
N GLN A 79 19.64 9.73 -16.56
CA GLN A 79 18.81 10.84 -17.02
C GLN A 79 17.35 10.71 -16.54
N GLU A 80 16.82 9.48 -16.52
CA GLU A 80 15.53 9.20 -15.90
C GLU A 80 15.55 9.53 -14.40
N CYS A 81 16.56 9.06 -13.66
CA CYS A 81 16.71 9.37 -12.23
C CYS A 81 16.75 10.88 -11.96
N LYS A 82 17.48 11.66 -12.77
CA LYS A 82 17.50 13.13 -12.69
C LYS A 82 16.11 13.73 -12.91
N THR A 83 15.38 13.20 -13.90
CA THR A 83 14.01 13.64 -14.22
C THR A 83 13.05 13.36 -13.07
N VAL A 84 13.10 12.16 -12.48
CA VAL A 84 12.28 11.77 -11.33
C VAL A 84 12.60 12.64 -10.11
N ALA A 85 13.87 12.86 -9.81
CA ALA A 85 14.30 13.72 -8.71
C ALA A 85 13.81 15.18 -8.91
N LEU A 86 13.87 15.70 -10.14
CA LEU A 86 13.36 17.03 -10.48
C LEU A 86 11.84 17.13 -10.31
N LYS A 87 11.09 16.13 -10.78
CA LYS A 87 9.63 16.07 -10.60
C LYS A 87 9.26 16.08 -9.12
N ARG A 88 9.94 15.27 -8.29
CA ARG A 88 9.73 15.25 -6.83
C ARG A 88 10.01 16.60 -6.19
N ARG A 89 11.12 17.26 -6.55
CA ARG A 89 11.47 18.58 -6.03
C ARG A 89 10.42 19.64 -6.40
N LYS A 90 9.93 19.62 -7.65
CA LYS A 90 8.87 20.53 -8.10
C LYS A 90 7.54 20.26 -7.38
N ALA A 91 7.19 19.00 -7.13
CA ALA A 91 5.99 18.64 -6.37
C ALA A 91 6.07 19.15 -4.93
N SER A 92 7.21 18.95 -4.25
CA SER A 92 7.45 19.48 -2.90
C SER A 92 7.33 21.01 -2.87
N SER A 93 8.00 21.69 -3.80
CA SER A 93 7.97 23.16 -3.89
C SER A 93 6.57 23.70 -4.19
N ARG A 94 5.76 22.99 -4.97
CA ARG A 94 4.35 23.37 -5.20
C ARG A 94 3.51 23.18 -3.94
N LEU A 95 3.77 22.13 -3.16
CA LEU A 95 3.07 21.86 -1.90
C LEU A 95 3.38 22.94 -0.84
N GLU A 96 4.63 23.38 -0.76
CA GLU A 96 5.04 24.46 0.15
C GLU A 96 4.53 25.84 -0.30
N ASN A 97 4.33 26.04 -1.62
CA ASN A 97 3.87 27.29 -2.20
C ASN A 97 2.43 27.23 -2.74
N LEU A 98 1.53 26.46 -2.10
CA LEU A 98 0.15 26.29 -2.55
C LEU A 98 -0.67 27.60 -2.63
N GLY A 99 -0.16 28.69 -2.04
CA GLY A 99 -0.82 30.00 -2.03
C GLY A 99 -2.06 30.08 -1.15
N ILE A 100 -2.52 28.95 -0.61
CA ILE A 100 -3.53 28.88 0.44
C ILE A 100 -2.80 28.93 1.79
N PRO A 101 -3.08 29.90 2.66
CA PRO A 101 -2.46 29.96 3.98
C PRO A 101 -2.82 28.71 4.79
N GLU A 102 -1.87 28.25 5.61
CA GLU A 102 -2.04 27.06 6.46
C GLU A 102 -3.29 27.14 7.35
N GLU A 103 -3.62 28.34 7.83
CA GLU A 103 -4.82 28.61 8.63
C GLU A 103 -6.12 28.26 7.87
N GLU A 104 -6.21 28.63 6.60
CA GLU A 104 -7.40 28.35 5.78
C GLU A 104 -7.50 26.85 5.46
N LEU A 105 -6.38 26.17 5.23
CA LEU A 105 -6.35 24.72 5.06
C LEU A 105 -6.78 23.99 6.35
N LEU A 106 -6.32 24.46 7.51
CA LEU A 106 -6.71 23.90 8.80
C LEU A 106 -8.21 24.10 9.06
N ARG A 107 -8.74 25.28 8.74
CA ARG A 107 -10.18 25.56 8.85
C ARG A 107 -11.00 24.59 8.00
N GLN A 108 -10.63 24.41 6.73
CA GLN A 108 -11.31 23.47 5.83
C GLN A 108 -11.24 22.02 6.34
N GLN A 109 -10.08 21.58 6.85
CA GLN A 109 -9.93 20.26 7.43
C GLN A 109 -10.85 20.08 8.67
N GLN A 110 -10.89 21.06 9.56
CA GLN A 110 -11.74 21.02 10.76
C GLN A 110 -13.22 20.97 10.42
N GLU A 111 -13.66 21.74 9.42
CA GLU A 111 -15.04 21.72 8.92
C GLU A 111 -15.43 20.34 8.37
N LEU A 112 -14.56 19.72 7.56
CA LEU A 112 -14.76 18.36 7.05
C LEU A 112 -14.87 17.34 8.19
N PHE A 113 -14.02 17.43 9.20
CA PHE A 113 -14.09 16.54 10.36
C PHE A 113 -15.35 16.76 11.20
N ALA A 114 -15.77 18.02 11.39
CA ALA A 114 -17.00 18.33 12.10
C ALA A 114 -18.23 17.77 11.37
N LYS A 115 -18.29 17.95 10.05
CA LYS A 115 -19.36 17.41 9.20
C LYS A 115 -19.41 15.89 9.25
N ALA A 116 -18.26 15.22 9.16
CA ALA A 116 -18.18 13.76 9.26
C ALA A 116 -18.68 13.24 10.62
N ARG A 117 -18.29 13.90 11.73
CA ARG A 117 -18.78 13.56 13.07
C ARG A 117 -20.29 13.75 13.20
N GLN A 118 -20.83 14.85 12.68
CA GLN A 118 -22.27 15.11 12.72
C GLN A 118 -23.03 14.04 11.94
N GLN A 119 -22.59 13.71 10.72
CA GLN A 119 -23.24 12.68 9.91
C GLN A 119 -23.21 11.32 10.59
N GLN A 120 -22.09 10.95 11.22
CA GLN A 120 -22.00 9.71 12.01
C GLN A 120 -22.94 9.73 13.22
N ALA A 121 -23.04 10.85 13.92
CA ALA A 121 -23.97 10.98 15.05
C ALA A 121 -25.43 10.89 14.60
N GLU A 122 -25.79 11.50 13.48
CA GLU A 122 -27.15 11.43 12.90
C GLU A 122 -27.49 10.00 12.45
N LEU A 123 -26.58 9.32 11.76
CA LEU A 123 -26.77 7.91 11.37
C LEU A 123 -26.91 7.01 12.61
N ALA A 124 -26.02 7.16 13.60
CA ALA A 124 -26.08 6.38 14.83
C ALA A 124 -27.39 6.64 15.61
N GLN A 125 -27.89 7.88 15.62
CA GLN A 125 -29.18 8.21 16.21
C GLN A 125 -30.34 7.55 15.45
N GLN A 126 -30.31 7.57 14.11
CA GLN A 126 -31.33 6.92 13.29
C GLN A 126 -31.35 5.40 13.49
N GLU A 127 -30.17 4.76 13.50
CA GLU A 127 -30.02 3.33 13.77
C GLU A 127 -30.53 2.97 15.17
N TRP A 128 -30.19 3.78 16.18
CA TRP A 128 -30.66 3.57 17.54
C TRP A 128 -32.19 3.65 17.65
N LEU A 129 -32.81 4.64 16.98
CA LEU A 129 -34.26 4.78 16.97
C LEU A 129 -34.95 3.63 16.23
N GLN A 130 -34.41 3.21 15.08
CA GLN A 130 -34.92 2.04 14.35
C GLN A 130 -34.83 0.77 15.20
N MET A 131 -33.72 0.55 15.90
CA MET A 131 -33.53 -0.59 16.79
C MET A 131 -34.55 -0.57 17.95
N GLN A 132 -34.80 0.59 18.56
CA GLN A 132 -35.79 0.73 19.62
C GLN A 132 -37.21 0.41 19.13
N GLN A 133 -37.60 0.91 17.96
CA GLN A 133 -38.90 0.62 17.36
C GLN A 133 -39.04 -0.86 17.00
N ALA A 134 -38.02 -1.46 16.40
CA ALA A 134 -38.01 -2.90 16.10
C ALA A 134 -38.15 -3.76 17.36
N ALA A 135 -37.48 -3.38 18.46
CA ALA A 135 -37.61 -4.06 19.75
C ALA A 135 -39.03 -3.95 20.34
N GLN A 136 -39.66 -2.77 20.29
CA GLN A 136 -41.05 -2.59 20.74
C GLN A 136 -42.05 -3.39 19.90
N GLN A 137 -41.89 -3.40 18.57
CA GLN A 137 -42.74 -4.18 17.67
C GLN A 137 -42.60 -5.68 17.94
N ALA A 138 -41.38 -6.18 18.15
CA ALA A 138 -41.14 -7.58 18.49
C ALA A 138 -41.80 -7.97 19.83
N GLN A 139 -41.74 -7.10 20.85
CA GLN A 139 -42.42 -7.33 22.13
C GLN A 139 -43.95 -7.37 21.98
N MET A 140 -44.54 -6.43 21.24
CA MET A 140 -45.99 -6.42 21.00
C MET A 140 -46.45 -7.64 20.19
N ALA A 141 -45.69 -8.03 19.16
CA ALA A 141 -45.98 -9.23 18.38
C ALA A 141 -45.95 -10.49 19.26
N ALA A 142 -44.92 -10.64 20.11
CA ALA A 142 -44.84 -11.75 21.06
C ALA A 142 -46.01 -11.77 22.05
N ALA A 143 -46.37 -10.63 22.64
CA ALA A 143 -47.50 -10.52 23.57
C ALA A 143 -48.84 -10.87 22.89
N SER A 144 -49.07 -10.43 21.65
CA SER A 144 -50.27 -10.76 20.89
C SER A 144 -50.35 -12.24 20.54
N ALA A 145 -49.22 -12.88 20.21
CA ALA A 145 -49.14 -14.32 19.95
C ALA A 145 -49.44 -15.14 21.21
N THR A 146 -48.91 -14.73 22.37
CA THR A 146 -49.20 -15.38 23.67
C THR A 146 -50.67 -15.20 24.07
N ALA A 147 -51.26 -14.02 23.86
CA ALA A 147 -52.67 -13.78 24.14
C ALA A 147 -53.60 -14.61 23.24
N ALA A 148 -53.26 -14.76 21.96
CA ALA A 148 -53.99 -15.63 21.03
C ALA A 148 -53.90 -17.12 21.44
N GLN A 149 -52.76 -17.56 21.97
CA GLN A 149 -52.60 -18.92 22.51
C GLN A 149 -53.40 -19.17 23.80
N GLN A 150 -53.56 -18.18 24.69
CA GLN A 150 -54.38 -18.29 25.90
C GLN A 150 -55.90 -18.21 25.61
N ALA A 151 -56.31 -17.39 24.64
CA ALA A 151 -57.71 -17.32 24.23
C ALA A 151 -58.18 -18.61 23.53
N GLY A 152 -57.28 -19.28 22.80
CA GLY A 152 -57.55 -20.57 22.16
C GLY A 152 -57.63 -21.77 23.12
N SER A 153 -57.16 -21.64 24.37
CA SER A 153 -57.24 -22.72 25.38
C SER A 153 -58.43 -22.58 26.34
N SER A 154 -59.32 -21.60 26.12
CA SER A 154 -60.45 -21.28 27.01
C SER A 154 -61.80 -21.75 26.46
N GLN A 155 -61.81 -22.59 25.43
CA GLN A 155 -63.01 -23.03 24.70
C GLN A 155 -63.20 -24.56 24.66
N ASP A 156 -62.56 -25.30 25.57
CA ASP A 156 -62.70 -26.76 25.74
C ASP A 156 -63.05 -27.14 27.20
N GLU A 157 -63.96 -26.40 27.85
CA GLU A 157 -64.62 -26.86 29.09
C GLU A 157 -66.12 -26.61 28.96
N ASP A 158 -66.81 -27.44 28.18
CA ASP A 158 -68.25 -27.72 28.32
C ASP A 158 -68.64 -28.81 27.31
N GLU A 159 -68.49 -30.09 27.68
CA GLU A 159 -69.44 -31.18 27.34
C GLU A 159 -69.01 -32.56 27.91
N GLU A 160 -70.02 -33.32 28.34
CA GLU A 160 -70.09 -34.74 28.76
C GLU A 160 -69.64 -35.11 30.20
N ASP A 161 -70.40 -35.89 30.98
CA ASP A 161 -71.81 -36.30 30.95
C ASP A 161 -72.08 -37.10 32.25
N ASP A 162 -73.35 -37.07 32.68
CA ASP A 162 -74.12 -38.06 33.43
C ASP A 162 -73.42 -39.22 34.19
N ILE A 163 -73.66 -39.32 35.51
CA ILE A 163 -74.72 -40.17 36.13
C ILE A 163 -74.90 -39.90 37.64
#